data_AF-F0GJJ3-F1
#
_entry.id   AF-F0GJJ3-F1
#
_cell.length_a   1.000
_cell.length_b   1.000
_cell.length_c   1.000
_cell.angle_alpha   90.00
_cell.angle_beta   90.00
_cell.angle_gamma   90.00
#
_symmetry.space_group_name_H-M   'P 1'
#
loop_
_entity.id
_entity.type
_entity.pdbx_description
1 polymer ?
#
loop_
_entity_poly.entity_id
_entity_poly.type
_entity_poly.pdbx_seq_one_letter_code
_entity_poly.pdbx_strand_id
1 'polypeptide(L)'
;GAEWYQVTLGGSDGSAASGPARPGKVIGPSFSADEIVDVVDALVNTYLDARIDANGRREPFIDTVRRIGAEPFKAAANGARHQAEHA
;
A
#
# COMPACT_ATOMS: atom_id res chain seq x y z
N GLY A 1 -7.43 -25.35 -4.10
CA GLY A 1 -7.76 -24.20 -3.23
C GLY A 1 -7.25 -22.95 -3.89
N ALA A 2 -7.86 -21.80 -3.65
CA ALA A 2 -7.39 -20.51 -4.17
C ALA A 2 -6.47 -19.82 -3.15
N GLU A 3 -5.44 -19.14 -3.64
CA GLU A 3 -4.54 -18.32 -2.83
C GLU A 3 -5.12 -16.91 -2.67
N TRP A 4 -5.03 -16.38 -1.44
CA TRP A 4 -5.56 -15.08 -1.07
C TRP A 4 -4.52 -14.31 -0.28
N TYR A 5 -4.38 -13.02 -0.59
CA TYR A 5 -3.40 -12.13 -0.01
C TYR A 5 -4.08 -11.00 0.73
N GLN A 6 -3.62 -10.71 1.94
CA GLN A 6 -4.07 -9.58 2.72
C GLN A 6 -2.96 -8.54 2.82
N VAL A 7 -3.28 -7.30 2.41
CA VAL A 7 -2.33 -6.20 2.43
C VAL A 7 -2.57 -5.32 3.65
N THR A 8 -1.48 -4.95 4.33
CA THR A 8 -1.50 -3.99 5.43
C THR A 8 -0.50 -2.87 5.18
N LEU A 9 -0.86 -1.63 5.53
CA LEU A 9 -0.03 -0.44 5.36
C LEU A 9 0.16 0.32 6.67
N GLY A 10 1.25 1.09 6.76
CA GLY A 10 1.52 1.97 7.90
C GLY A 10 2.19 1.29 9.10
N GLY A 11 2.64 0.04 8.95
CA GLY A 11 3.41 -0.67 9.97
C GLY A 11 4.83 -0.11 10.14
N SER A 12 5.41 -0.30 11.32
CA SER A 12 6.78 0.06 11.66
C SER A 12 7.38 -0.99 12.60
N ASP A 13 8.63 -1.35 12.37
CA ASP A 13 9.41 -2.31 13.14
C ASP A 13 10.03 -1.72 14.42
N GLY A 14 9.90 -0.41 14.66
CA GLY A 14 10.51 0.25 15.81
C GLY A 14 11.97 0.66 15.61
N SER A 15 12.53 0.42 14.42
CA SER A 15 13.89 0.86 14.10
C SER A 15 13.99 2.39 14.04
N ALA A 16 15.21 2.91 14.17
CA ALA A 16 15.46 4.35 14.05
C ALA A 16 14.98 4.93 12.71
N ALA A 17 15.01 4.12 11.64
CA ALA A 17 14.55 4.51 10.30
C ALA A 17 13.02 4.54 10.17
N SER A 18 12.29 3.65 10.86
CA SER A 18 10.84 3.51 10.75
C SER A 18 10.05 4.29 11.82
N GLY A 19 10.74 4.73 12.87
CA GLY A 19 10.14 5.37 14.05
C GLY A 19 9.48 4.35 14.99
N PRO A 20 8.61 4.78 15.92
CA PRO A 20 8.02 3.89 16.93
C PRO A 20 7.33 2.68 16.30
N ALA A 21 7.43 1.52 16.96
CA ALA A 21 6.80 0.28 16.51
C ALA A 21 5.28 0.46 16.44
N ARG A 22 4.68 0.07 15.31
CA ARG A 22 3.24 0.21 15.06
C ARG A 22 2.77 -0.94 14.17
N PRO A 23 1.61 -1.56 14.48
CA PRO A 23 1.01 -2.53 13.57
C PRO A 23 0.54 -1.84 12.28
N GLY A 24 0.67 -2.52 11.15
CA GLY A 24 0.03 -2.12 9.91
C GLY A 24 -1.49 -2.22 10.01
N LYS A 25 -2.19 -1.45 9.17
CA LYS A 25 -3.65 -1.48 9.05
C LYS A 25 -4.04 -2.14 7.74
N VAL A 26 -5.01 -3.04 7.81
CA VAL A 26 -5.56 -3.73 6.64
C VAL A 26 -6.16 -2.72 5.67
N ILE A 27 -5.86 -2.89 4.38
CA ILE A 27 -6.43 -2.08 3.30
C ILE A 27 -7.43 -2.88 2.47
N GLY A 28 -8.69 -2.84 2.89
CA GLY A 28 -9.77 -3.50 2.17
C GLY A 28 -9.81 -5.03 2.35
N PRO A 29 -10.68 -5.73 1.59
CA PRO A 29 -10.75 -7.19 1.59
C PRO A 29 -9.47 -7.83 1.04
N SER A 30 -9.34 -9.15 1.17
CA SER A 30 -8.26 -9.90 0.53
C SER A 30 -8.31 -9.78 -1.01
N PHE A 31 -7.16 -9.98 -1.63
CA PHE A 31 -6.97 -10.01 -3.07
C PHE A 31 -6.60 -11.43 -3.50
N SER A 32 -7.01 -11.85 -4.69
CA SER A 32 -6.59 -13.12 -5.27
C SER A 32 -5.13 -13.04 -5.77
N ALA A 33 -4.58 -14.18 -6.17
CA ALA A 33 -3.22 -14.27 -6.71
C ALA A 33 -3.01 -13.49 -8.02
N ASP A 34 -4.06 -13.36 -8.83
CA ASP A 34 -4.07 -12.58 -10.06
C ASP A 34 -4.21 -11.08 -9.82
N GLU A 35 -4.89 -10.66 -8.75
CA GLU A 35 -5.07 -9.23 -8.40
C GLU A 35 -3.83 -8.63 -7.70
N ILE A 36 -3.08 -9.42 -6.91
CA ILE A 36 -2.11 -8.86 -5.95
C ILE A 36 -0.97 -8.08 -6.61
N VAL A 37 -0.55 -8.45 -7.82
CA VAL A 37 0.51 -7.75 -8.55
C VAL A 37 0.05 -6.34 -8.92
N ASP A 38 -1.14 -6.22 -9.51
CA ASP A 38 -1.72 -4.93 -9.89
C ASP A 38 -2.02 -4.05 -8.66
N VAL A 39 -2.42 -4.68 -7.55
CA VAL A 39 -2.62 -3.99 -6.28
C VAL A 39 -1.32 -3.39 -5.77
N VAL A 40 -0.21 -4.12 -5.81
CA VAL A 40 1.10 -3.59 -5.39
C VAL A 40 1.52 -2.43 -6.29
N ASP A 41 1.34 -2.54 -7.61
CA ASP A 41 1.65 -1.45 -8.54
C ASP A 41 0.79 -0.21 -8.28
N ALA A 42 -0.51 -0.38 -8.03
CA ALA A 42 -1.40 0.72 -7.69
C ALA A 42 -0.96 1.44 -6.40
N LEU A 43 -0.50 0.70 -5.39
CA LEU A 43 0.01 1.26 -4.13
C LEU A 43 1.33 2.02 -4.32
N VAL A 44 2.24 1.48 -5.12
CA VAL A 44 3.52 2.14 -5.44
C VAL A 44 3.27 3.41 -6.24
N ASN A 45 2.40 3.37 -7.25
CA ASN A 45 2.05 4.55 -8.05
C ASN A 45 1.38 5.63 -7.19
N THR A 46 0.44 5.25 -6.32
CA THR A 46 -0.17 6.19 -5.36
C THR A 46 0.87 6.88 -4.48
N TYR A 47 1.88 6.14 -4.02
CA TYR A 47 3.00 6.74 -3.29
C TYR A 47 3.80 7.70 -4.16
N LEU A 48 4.19 7.29 -5.37
CA LEU A 48 4.99 8.12 -6.28
C LEU A 48 4.29 9.43 -6.65
N ASP A 49 2.98 9.38 -6.90
CA ASP A 49 2.16 10.54 -7.24
C ASP A 49 2.01 11.51 -6.07
N ALA A 50 1.93 10.99 -4.85
CA ALA A 50 1.74 11.79 -3.65
C ALA A 50 3.06 12.22 -2.96
N ARG A 51 4.20 11.62 -3.32
CA ARG A 51 5.50 11.82 -2.67
C ARG A 51 5.97 13.25 -2.79
N ILE A 52 6.42 13.84 -1.69
CA ILE A 52 7.07 15.15 -1.72
C ILE A 52 8.58 14.96 -1.84
N ASP A 53 9.14 15.47 -2.94
CA ASP A 53 10.58 15.56 -3.16
C ASP A 53 11.03 17.00 -2.89
N ALA A 54 11.91 17.20 -1.89
CA ALA A 54 12.37 18.52 -1.49
C ALA A 54 13.85 18.49 -1.10
N ASN A 55 14.59 19.52 -1.50
CA ASN A 55 16.01 19.70 -1.14
C ASN A 55 16.88 18.45 -1.42
N GLY A 56 16.65 17.79 -2.56
CA GLY A 56 17.37 16.57 -2.95
C GLY A 56 17.02 15.32 -2.14
N ARG A 57 16.01 15.37 -1.26
CA ARG A 57 15.52 14.24 -0.48
C ARG A 57 14.15 13.79 -0.98
N ARG A 58 13.97 12.48 -1.06
CA ARG A 58 12.69 11.84 -1.38
C ARG A 58 11.99 11.44 -0.09
N GLU A 59 10.73 11.81 0.06
CA GLU A 59 9.92 11.38 1.19
C GLU A 59 9.74 9.85 1.17
N PRO A 60 10.02 9.12 2.27
CA PRO A 60 9.77 7.68 2.35
C PRO A 60 8.29 7.31 2.22
N PHE A 61 8.03 6.07 1.79
CA PHE A 61 6.67 5.52 1.67
C PHE A 61 5.87 5.64 2.97
N ILE A 62 6.45 5.24 4.11
CA ILE A 62 5.77 5.27 5.41
C ILE A 62 5.39 6.70 5.83
N ASP A 63 6.22 7.69 5.50
CA ASP A 63 5.95 9.09 5.83
C ASP A 63 4.85 9.66 4.94
N THR A 64 4.83 9.28 3.66
CA THR A 64 3.72 9.60 2.74
C THR A 64 2.40 9.06 3.27
N VAL A 65 2.35 7.78 3.66
CA VAL A 65 1.14 7.14 4.26
C VAL A 65 0.70 7.85 5.54
N ARG A 66 1.65 8.28 6.38
CA ARG A 66 1.35 9.02 7.63
C ARG A 66 0.82 10.43 7.36
N ARG A 67 1.33 11.11 6.33
CA ARG A 67 0.96 12.49 5.97
C ARG A 67 -0.41 12.57 5.32
N ILE A 68 -0.68 11.73 4.32
CA ILE A 68 -1.93 11.79 3.53
C ILE A 68 -3.01 10.83 4.02
N GLY A 69 -2.66 9.92 4.94
CA GLY A 69 -3.53 8.85 5.40
C GLY A 69 -3.56 7.66 4.43
N ALA A 70 -4.22 6.58 4.86
CA ALA A 70 -4.32 5.34 4.09
C ALA A 70 -5.43 5.35 3.03
N GLU A 71 -6.31 6.35 3.03
CA GLU A 71 -7.51 6.34 2.19
C GLU A 71 -7.20 6.39 0.69
N PRO A 72 -6.27 7.23 0.19
CA PRO A 72 -5.88 7.21 -1.22
C PRO A 72 -5.34 5.83 -1.66
N PHE A 73 -4.55 5.18 -0.79
CA PHE A 73 -4.00 3.85 -1.04
C PHE A 73 -5.07 2.77 -1.08
N LYS A 74 -6.06 2.82 -0.19
CA LYS A 74 -7.20 1.90 -0.22
C LYS A 74 -8.03 2.06 -1.49
N ALA A 75 -8.29 3.30 -1.90
CA ALA A 75 -9.03 3.59 -3.11
C ALA A 75 -8.30 3.01 -4.34
N ALA A 76 -7.00 3.23 -4.45
CA ALA A 76 -6.19 2.68 -5.53
C ALA A 76 -6.15 1.14 -5.53
N ALA A 77 -5.90 0.51 -4.38
CA ALA A 77 -5.90 -0.94 -4.25
C ALA A 77 -7.24 -1.57 -4.63
N ASN A 78 -8.36 -0.95 -4.25
CA ASN A 78 -9.69 -1.42 -4.64
C ASN A 78 -9.99 -1.17 -6.13
N GLY A 79 -9.47 -0.09 -6.71
CA GLY A 79 -9.62 0.21 -8.13
C GLY A 79 -8.84 -0.74 -9.05
N ALA A 80 -7.78 -1.37 -8.53
CA ALA A 80 -6.99 -2.39 -9.23
C ALA A 80 -7.65 -3.79 -9.25
N ARG A 81 -8.80 -3.95 -8.60
CA ARG A 81 -9.53 -5.23 -8.59
C ARG A 81 -10.08 -5.54 -9.98
N HIS A 82 -9.87 -6.78 -10.41
CA HIS A 82 -10.51 -7.35 -11.58
C HIS A 82 -11.02 -8.73 -11.22
N GLN A 83 -12.17 -9.10 -11.78
CA GLN A 83 -12.65 -10.46 -11.60
C GLN A 83 -11.73 -11.39 -12.37
N ALA A 84 -11.15 -12.39 -11.70
CA ALA A 84 -10.65 -13.56 -12.38
C ALA A 84 -11.78 -14.11 -13.26
N GLU A 85 -11.68 -13.92 -14.57
CA GLU A 85 -12.52 -14.64 -15.52
C GLU A 85 -12.14 -16.11 -15.38
N HIS A 86 -12.87 -16.82 -14.53
CA HIS A 86 -12.89 -18.27 -14.52
C HIS A 86 -13.62 -18.71 -15.79
N ALA A 87 -12.87 -18.83 -16.90
CA ALA A 87 -13.25 -19.65 -18.05
C ALA A 87 -13.03 -21.14 -17.74
#